data_AF-A0A7H4MVP6-F1
#
_entry.id   AF-A0A7H4MVP6-F1
#
_cell.length_a   1.000
_cell.length_b   1.000
_cell.length_c   1.000
_cell.angle_alpha   90.00
_cell.angle_beta   90.00
_cell.angle_gamma   90.00
#
_symmetry.space_group_name_H-M   'P 1'
#
loop_
_entity.id
_entity.type
_entity.pdbx_description
1 polymer ?
#
loop_
_entity_poly.entity_id
_entity_poly.type
_entity_poly.pdbx_seq_one_letter_code
_entity_poly.pdbx_strand_id
1 'polypeptide(L)'
;MRAILWDDATQGMTFSYAPVPDDLVETARLWREKMVSAAAEASDELMDKYLETGELDEAEIVAGLRQRTVKGEIQAVLCGSAFKNKGVQRMLDAVVELMPSPLDIPAIQGVDEKGRPAERHPGDDEPFSALAFKLMTDPYVGQLTFIRVYSGTLKKGDAV
;
A
#
# COMPACT_ATOMS: atom_id res chain seq x y z
N MET A 1 -16.62 -11.41 -6.99
CA MET A 1 -17.33 -11.00 -5.76
C MET A 1 -17.70 -12.24 -4.96
N ARG A 2 -17.09 -12.47 -3.79
CA ARG A 2 -17.31 -13.64 -2.92
C ARG A 2 -17.20 -13.23 -1.46
N ALA A 3 -17.87 -13.94 -0.55
CA ALA A 3 -17.65 -13.84 0.88
C ALA A 3 -16.38 -14.59 1.28
N ILE A 4 -15.67 -14.07 2.30
CA ILE A 4 -14.48 -14.71 2.88
C ILE A 4 -14.86 -15.23 4.26
N LEU A 5 -14.81 -16.55 4.42
CA LEU A 5 -15.10 -17.22 5.68
C LEU A 5 -13.78 -17.64 6.34
N TRP A 6 -13.42 -16.93 7.41
CA TRP A 6 -12.24 -17.22 8.21
C TRP A 6 -12.47 -18.41 9.13
N ASP A 7 -11.51 -19.33 9.17
CA ASP A 7 -11.56 -20.47 10.08
C ASP A 7 -11.06 -20.07 11.48
N ASP A 8 -11.94 -20.24 12.47
CA ASP A 8 -11.66 -19.94 13.87
C ASP A 8 -10.67 -20.93 14.49
N ALA A 9 -10.65 -22.19 14.04
CA ALA A 9 -9.76 -23.22 14.60
C ALA A 9 -8.29 -22.92 14.28
N THR A 10 -8.03 -22.34 13.12
CA THR A 10 -6.69 -21.93 12.67
C THR A 10 -6.35 -20.48 12.98
N GLN A 11 -7.16 -19.80 13.82
CA GLN A 11 -6.98 -18.37 14.12
C GLN A 11 -6.88 -17.51 12.84
N GLY A 12 -7.68 -17.86 11.83
CA GLY A 12 -7.71 -17.15 10.54
C GLY A 12 -6.49 -17.36 9.65
N MET A 13 -5.62 -18.35 9.91
CA MET A 13 -4.57 -18.71 8.95
C MET A 13 -5.16 -19.28 7.66
N THR A 14 -6.30 -19.97 7.76
CA THR A 14 -7.01 -20.49 6.60
C THR A 14 -8.36 -19.82 6.45
N PHE A 15 -8.85 -19.77 5.21
CA PHE A 15 -10.17 -19.26 4.87
C PHE A 15 -10.73 -20.01 3.69
N SER A 16 -12.04 -19.93 3.52
CA SER A 16 -12.74 -20.42 2.33
C SER A 16 -13.55 -19.30 1.69
N TYR A 17 -13.74 -19.40 0.37
CA TYR A 17 -14.67 -18.52 -0.33
C TYR A 17 -16.05 -19.14 -0.35
N ALA A 18 -17.06 -18.30 -0.12
CA ALA A 18 -18.46 -18.65 -0.26
C ALA A 18 -19.19 -17.62 -1.13
N PRO A 19 -20.39 -17.94 -1.65
CA PRO A 19 -21.28 -16.94 -2.22
C PRO A 19 -21.53 -15.80 -1.23
N VAL A 20 -21.79 -14.59 -1.74
CA VAL A 20 -22.26 -13.48 -0.91
C VAL A 20 -23.65 -13.84 -0.36
N PRO A 21 -23.93 -13.66 0.94
CA PRO A 21 -25.25 -13.90 1.51
C PRO A 21 -26.34 -13.11 0.78
N ASP A 22 -27.50 -13.74 0.53
CA ASP A 22 -28.58 -13.20 -0.31
C ASP A 22 -29.06 -11.81 0.15
N ASP A 23 -29.11 -11.58 1.46
CA ASP A 23 -29.49 -10.31 2.08
C ASP A 23 -28.47 -9.18 1.84
N LEU A 24 -27.23 -9.54 1.51
CA LEU A 24 -26.13 -8.60 1.25
C LEU A 24 -25.77 -8.47 -0.23
N VAL A 25 -26.31 -9.30 -1.13
CA VAL A 25 -25.96 -9.29 -2.56
C VAL A 25 -26.15 -7.91 -3.18
N GLU A 26 -27.30 -7.27 -2.96
CA GLU A 26 -27.59 -5.95 -3.53
C GLU A 26 -26.68 -4.86 -2.95
N THR A 27 -26.36 -4.94 -1.66
CA THR A 27 -25.42 -4.00 -1.02
C THR A 27 -24.00 -4.20 -1.58
N ALA A 28 -23.57 -5.45 -1.77
CA ALA A 28 -22.26 -5.77 -2.34
C ALA A 28 -22.14 -5.30 -3.79
N ARG A 29 -23.20 -5.44 -4.60
CA ARG A 29 -23.25 -4.92 -5.97
C ARG A 29 -23.11 -3.39 -6.00
N LEU A 30 -23.87 -2.68 -5.17
CA LEU A 30 -23.80 -1.23 -5.05
C LEU A 30 -22.38 -0.74 -4.72
N TRP A 31 -21.73 -1.35 -3.73
CA TRP A 31 -20.37 -0.95 -3.35
C TRP A 31 -19.32 -1.38 -4.37
N ARG A 32 -19.53 -2.50 -5.07
CA ARG A 32 -18.68 -2.90 -6.20
C ARG A 32 -18.76 -1.86 -7.32
N GLU A 33 -19.96 -1.41 -7.69
CA GLU A 33 -20.14 -0.41 -8.74
C GLU A 33 -19.41 0.90 -8.39
N LYS A 34 -19.57 1.39 -7.15
CA LYS A 34 -18.83 2.57 -6.66
C LYS A 34 -17.31 2.38 -6.72
N MET A 35 -16.83 1.20 -6.32
CA MET A 35 -15.41 0.87 -6.35
C MET A 35 -14.86 0.82 -7.79
N VAL A 36 -15.59 0.20 -8.72
CA VAL A 36 -15.20 0.10 -10.14
C VAL A 36 -15.22 1.48 -10.79
N SER A 37 -16.25 2.29 -10.54
CA SER A 37 -16.32 3.68 -11.00
C SER A 37 -15.14 4.51 -10.47
N ALA A 38 -14.78 4.35 -9.20
CA ALA A 38 -13.63 5.03 -8.62
C ALA A 38 -12.30 4.54 -9.24
N ALA A 39 -12.19 3.26 -9.60
CA ALA A 39 -11.01 2.75 -10.31
C ALA A 39 -10.91 3.33 -11.73
N ALA A 40 -12.05 3.46 -12.42
CA ALA A 40 -12.12 3.99 -13.78
C ALA A 40 -11.62 5.43 -13.89
N GLU A 41 -11.88 6.27 -12.87
CA GLU A 41 -11.38 7.65 -12.78
C GLU A 41 -9.85 7.78 -12.68
N ALA A 42 -9.10 6.67 -12.61
CA ALA A 42 -7.65 6.73 -12.51
C ALA A 42 -6.96 7.22 -13.80
N SER A 43 -7.55 6.98 -14.98
CA SER A 43 -7.07 7.46 -16.27
C SER A 43 -8.19 7.54 -17.31
N ASP A 44 -7.97 8.35 -18.36
CA ASP A 44 -8.93 8.50 -19.46
C ASP A 44 -9.21 7.15 -20.14
N GLU A 45 -8.19 6.29 -20.31
CA GLU A 45 -8.35 4.97 -20.94
C GLU A 45 -9.27 4.03 -20.14
N LEU A 46 -9.14 4.02 -18.81
CA LEU A 46 -9.99 3.20 -17.95
C LEU A 46 -11.42 3.75 -17.88
N MET A 47 -11.57 5.08 -17.90
CA MET A 47 -12.87 5.73 -17.94
C MET A 47 -13.61 5.42 -19.24
N ASP A 48 -12.96 5.59 -20.39
CA ASP A 48 -13.55 5.31 -21.71
C ASP A 48 -13.98 3.84 -21.81
N LYS A 49 -13.11 2.90 -21.42
CA LYS A 49 -13.43 1.48 -21.39
C LYS A 49 -14.65 1.18 -20.50
N TYR A 50 -14.71 1.79 -19.32
CA TYR A 50 -15.84 1.60 -18.40
C TYR A 50 -17.14 2.17 -18.97
N LEU A 51 -17.11 3.32 -19.64
CA LEU A 51 -18.29 3.92 -20.27
C LEU A 51 -18.79 3.12 -21.49
N GLU A 52 -17.89 2.53 -22.27
CA GLU A 52 -18.24 1.72 -23.44
C GLU A 52 -18.77 0.34 -23.07
N THR A 53 -18.12 -0.34 -22.12
CA THR A 53 -18.37 -1.76 -21.82
C THR A 53 -19.14 -1.99 -20.52
N GLY A 54 -19.15 -1.02 -19.62
CA GLY A 54 -19.70 -1.15 -18.26
C GLY A 54 -18.85 -2.01 -17.32
N GLU A 55 -17.71 -2.55 -17.78
CA GLU A 55 -16.91 -3.50 -17.02
C GLU A 55 -15.40 -3.22 -17.13
N LEU A 56 -14.69 -3.42 -16.02
CA LEU A 56 -13.24 -3.49 -15.94
C LEU A 56 -12.86 -4.86 -15.39
N ASP A 57 -11.75 -5.42 -15.86
CA ASP A 57 -11.24 -6.66 -15.28
C ASP A 57 -10.62 -6.42 -13.88
N GLU A 58 -10.38 -7.50 -13.14
CA GLU A 58 -9.89 -7.39 -11.76
C GLU A 58 -8.51 -6.73 -11.67
N ALA A 59 -7.62 -6.95 -12.66
CA ALA A 59 -6.30 -6.37 -12.68
C ALA A 59 -6.36 -4.85 -12.97
N GLU A 60 -7.22 -4.44 -13.89
CA GLU A 60 -7.49 -3.04 -14.20
C GLU A 60 -8.08 -2.29 -13.02
N ILE A 61 -9.05 -2.89 -12.32
CA ILE A 61 -9.64 -2.32 -11.12
C ILE A 61 -8.54 -2.09 -10.07
N VAL A 62 -7.73 -3.11 -9.78
CA VAL A 62 -6.65 -3.00 -8.78
C VAL A 62 -5.62 -1.95 -9.19
N ALA A 63 -5.23 -1.90 -10.47
CA ALA A 63 -4.29 -0.92 -10.99
C ALA A 63 -4.84 0.52 -10.85
N GLY A 64 -6.09 0.75 -11.22
CA GLY A 64 -6.74 2.06 -11.09
C GLY A 64 -6.84 2.51 -9.63
N LEU A 65 -7.26 1.61 -8.73
CA LEU A 65 -7.31 1.89 -7.30
C LEU A 65 -5.92 2.18 -6.72
N ARG A 66 -4.88 1.41 -7.11
CA ARG A 66 -3.50 1.65 -6.68
C ARG A 66 -3.02 3.03 -7.12
N GLN A 67 -3.19 3.38 -8.38
CA GLN A 67 -2.77 4.68 -8.93
C GLN A 67 -3.35 5.84 -8.13
N ARG A 68 -4.66 5.81 -7.86
CA ARG A 68 -5.33 6.87 -7.09
C ARG A 68 -4.95 6.86 -5.60
N THR A 69 -4.68 5.68 -5.04
CA THR A 69 -4.22 5.53 -3.65
C THR A 69 -2.83 6.14 -3.47
N VAL A 70 -1.90 5.84 -4.38
CA VAL A 70 -0.53 6.40 -4.35
C VAL A 70 -0.53 7.92 -4.51
N LYS A 71 -1.44 8.47 -5.34
CA LYS A 71 -1.64 9.92 -5.49
C LYS A 71 -2.37 10.58 -4.30
N GLY A 72 -2.90 9.79 -3.36
CA GLY A 72 -3.68 10.29 -2.22
C GLY A 72 -5.09 10.79 -2.57
N GLU A 73 -5.61 10.45 -3.74
CA GLU A 73 -6.94 10.87 -4.21
C GLU A 73 -8.06 10.06 -3.56
N ILE A 74 -7.78 8.80 -3.21
CA ILE A 74 -8.73 7.90 -2.55
C ILE A 74 -8.08 7.22 -1.35
N GLN A 75 -8.92 6.72 -0.43
CA GLN A 75 -8.49 5.86 0.66
C GLN A 75 -9.31 4.56 0.61
N ALA A 76 -8.64 3.45 0.34
CA ALA A 76 -9.28 2.14 0.32
C ALA A 76 -9.75 1.75 1.74
N VAL A 77 -11.05 1.48 1.89
CA VAL A 77 -11.63 1.07 3.17
C VAL A 77 -11.82 -0.44 3.17
N LEU A 78 -11.16 -1.10 4.11
CA LEU A 78 -11.36 -2.52 4.41
C LEU A 78 -11.99 -2.68 5.80
N CYS A 79 -12.57 -3.85 6.08
CA CYS A 79 -13.17 -4.15 7.36
C CYS A 79 -12.66 -5.49 7.93
N GLY A 80 -12.71 -5.60 9.25
CA GLY A 80 -12.28 -6.80 9.98
C GLY A 80 -12.24 -6.58 11.48
N SER A 81 -11.83 -7.61 12.20
CA SER A 81 -11.57 -7.58 13.64
C SER A 81 -10.26 -8.28 13.93
N ALA A 82 -9.25 -7.51 14.36
CA ALA A 82 -7.96 -8.05 14.78
C ALA A 82 -8.12 -8.98 15.98
N PHE A 83 -8.96 -8.61 16.96
CA PHE A 83 -9.21 -9.42 18.15
C PHE A 83 -9.84 -10.79 17.82
N LYS A 84 -10.65 -10.87 16.75
CA LYS A 84 -11.27 -12.13 16.30
C LYS A 84 -10.45 -12.86 15.25
N ASN A 85 -9.28 -12.34 14.86
CA ASN A 85 -8.45 -12.86 13.77
C ASN A 85 -9.17 -12.98 12.42
N LYS A 86 -10.06 -12.02 12.11
CA LYS A 86 -10.84 -12.01 10.85
C LYS A 86 -10.61 -10.72 10.08
N GLY A 87 -9.90 -10.77 8.96
CA GLY A 87 -9.77 -9.68 7.99
C GLY A 87 -8.44 -8.91 8.00
N VAL A 88 -7.61 -9.03 9.03
CA VAL A 88 -6.26 -8.42 9.06
C VAL A 88 -5.39 -8.95 7.91
N GLN A 89 -5.56 -10.24 7.60
CA GLN A 89 -4.87 -10.95 6.54
C GLN A 89 -5.17 -10.32 5.16
N ARG A 90 -6.45 -10.01 4.87
CA ARG A 90 -6.82 -9.32 3.62
C ARG A 90 -6.41 -7.85 3.60
N MET A 91 -6.30 -7.22 4.77
CA MET A 91 -5.70 -5.89 4.87
C MET A 91 -4.21 -5.94 4.49
N LEU A 92 -3.47 -6.99 4.87
CA LEU A 92 -2.07 -7.16 4.45
C LEU A 92 -1.94 -7.38 2.94
N ASP A 93 -2.84 -8.14 2.31
CA ASP A 93 -2.89 -8.24 0.84
C ASP A 93 -3.07 -6.85 0.20
N ALA A 94 -4.01 -6.05 0.73
CA ALA A 94 -4.27 -4.70 0.23
C ALA A 94 -3.07 -3.75 0.41
N VAL A 95 -2.21 -3.96 1.42
CA VAL A 95 -0.95 -3.22 1.55
C VAL A 95 -0.05 -3.51 0.34
N VAL A 96 0.07 -4.76 -0.07
CA VAL A 96 0.88 -5.13 -1.24
C VAL A 96 0.27 -4.56 -2.52
N GLU A 97 -1.04 -4.70 -2.68
CA GLU A 97 -1.76 -4.31 -3.90
C GLU A 97 -1.83 -2.79 -4.08
N LEU A 98 -2.07 -2.02 -3.00
CA LEU A 98 -2.47 -0.61 -3.10
C LEU A 98 -1.44 0.39 -2.54
N MET A 99 -0.58 -0.01 -1.61
CA MET A 99 0.37 0.93 -0.98
C MET A 99 1.64 1.12 -1.84
N PRO A 100 2.25 2.32 -1.79
CA PRO A 100 3.42 2.63 -2.61
C PRO A 100 4.66 1.83 -2.19
N SER A 101 5.44 1.45 -3.21
CA SER A 101 6.86 1.11 -3.09
C SER A 101 7.69 2.38 -2.84
N PRO A 102 8.93 2.29 -2.30
CA PRO A 102 9.86 3.42 -2.28
C PRO A 102 10.09 4.08 -3.64
N LEU A 103 9.87 3.35 -4.74
CA LEU A 103 9.98 3.87 -6.11
C LEU A 103 8.73 4.62 -6.57
N ASP A 104 7.59 4.45 -5.89
CA ASP A 104 6.31 5.06 -6.27
C ASP A 104 6.10 6.43 -5.61
N ILE A 105 7.02 6.84 -4.72
CA ILE A 105 6.95 8.13 -4.02
C ILE A 105 7.99 9.11 -4.59
N PRO A 106 7.72 10.44 -4.52
CA PRO A 106 8.69 11.44 -4.93
C PRO A 106 10.04 11.32 -4.21
N ALA A 107 11.10 11.78 -4.87
CA ALA A 107 12.43 11.91 -4.28
C ALA A 107 12.38 12.71 -2.96
N ILE A 108 13.22 12.30 -2.00
CA ILE A 108 13.28 13.02 -0.73
C ILE A 108 13.93 14.38 -0.95
N GLN A 109 13.30 15.43 -0.43
CA GLN A 109 13.80 16.80 -0.53
C GLN A 109 14.70 17.15 0.66
N GLY A 110 15.69 17.99 0.41
CA GLY A 110 16.62 18.50 1.42
C GLY A 110 17.28 19.80 0.98
N VAL A 111 18.35 20.18 1.68
CA VAL A 111 19.17 21.35 1.36
C VAL A 111 20.64 20.96 1.27
N ASP A 112 21.38 21.58 0.36
CA ASP A 112 22.83 21.42 0.26
C ASP A 112 23.58 22.28 1.30
N GLU A 113 24.91 22.13 1.36
CA GLU A 113 25.78 22.90 2.28
C GLU A 113 25.69 24.43 2.08
N LYS A 114 25.19 24.89 0.92
CA LYS A 114 25.00 26.30 0.58
C LYS A 114 23.57 26.76 0.82
N GLY A 115 22.72 25.92 1.42
CA GLY A 115 21.32 26.20 1.71
C GLY A 115 20.41 26.18 0.49
N ARG A 116 20.84 25.59 -0.64
CA ARG A 116 20.04 25.48 -1.86
C ARG A 116 19.22 24.19 -1.83
N PRO A 117 18.01 24.17 -2.42
CA PRO A 117 17.23 22.95 -2.54
C PRO A 117 18.01 21.83 -3.25
N ALA A 118 17.93 20.63 -2.70
CA ALA A 118 18.51 19.42 -3.26
C ALA A 118 17.55 18.24 -3.07
N GLU A 119 17.71 17.20 -3.87
CA GLU A 119 16.89 15.99 -3.79
C GLU A 119 17.75 14.73 -3.84
N ARG A 120 17.18 13.62 -3.38
CA ARG A 120 17.77 12.27 -3.49
C ARG A 120 16.73 11.30 -4.02
N HIS A 121 17.04 10.72 -5.17
CA HIS A 121 16.18 9.74 -5.81
C HIS A 121 16.37 8.37 -5.17
N PRO A 122 15.31 7.56 -5.09
CA PRO A 122 15.42 6.18 -4.62
C PRO A 122 16.20 5.35 -5.66
N GLY A 123 17.38 4.90 -5.28
CA GLY A 123 18.23 4.05 -6.11
C GLY A 123 19.50 3.64 -5.37
N ASP A 124 19.97 2.42 -5.63
CA ASP A 124 21.16 1.86 -4.94
C ASP A 124 22.47 2.50 -5.45
N ASP A 125 22.47 3.01 -6.68
CA ASP A 125 23.61 3.71 -7.32
C ASP A 125 23.68 5.21 -6.99
N GLU A 126 22.65 5.75 -6.35
CA GLU A 126 22.62 7.15 -5.89
C GLU A 126 23.55 7.37 -4.68
N PRO A 127 24.02 8.60 -4.42
CA PRO A 127 24.77 8.90 -3.21
C PRO A 127 23.98 8.55 -1.95
N PHE A 128 24.63 7.93 -0.97
CA PHE A 128 23.99 7.53 0.28
C PHE A 128 23.30 8.70 0.98
N SER A 129 22.03 8.51 1.35
CA SER A 129 21.31 9.44 2.22
C SER A 129 20.33 8.69 3.12
N ALA A 130 20.27 9.09 4.39
CA ALA A 130 19.40 8.49 5.38
C ALA A 130 18.98 9.49 6.46
N LEU A 131 17.83 9.24 7.07
CA LEU A 131 17.33 10.01 8.22
C LEU A 131 17.30 9.13 9.47
N ALA A 132 18.01 9.56 10.51
CA ALA A 132 17.88 8.99 11.84
C ALA A 132 16.55 9.44 12.47
N PHE A 133 15.62 8.50 12.66
CA PHE A 133 14.26 8.82 13.13
C PHE A 133 13.98 8.32 14.55
N LYS A 134 14.80 7.40 15.08
CA LYS A 134 14.65 6.90 16.44
C LYS A 134 15.98 6.53 17.06
N LEU A 135 16.17 6.99 18.29
CA LEU A 135 17.27 6.57 19.18
C LEU A 135 16.70 5.68 20.28
N MET A 136 17.36 4.57 20.55
CA MET A 136 16.99 3.63 21.60
C MET A 136 18.25 3.07 22.25
N THR A 137 18.23 2.84 23.55
CA THR A 137 19.32 2.16 24.25
C THR A 137 18.90 0.73 24.57
N ASP A 138 19.68 -0.23 24.11
CA ASP A 138 19.54 -1.64 24.43
C ASP A 138 20.62 -2.06 25.45
N PRO A 139 20.27 -2.84 26.50
CA PRO A 139 21.21 -3.21 27.55
C PRO A 139 22.37 -4.11 27.11
N TYR A 140 22.28 -4.79 25.97
CA TYR A 140 23.31 -5.71 25.48
C TYR A 140 24.17 -5.09 24.37
N VAL A 141 23.57 -4.30 23.48
CA VAL A 141 24.25 -3.75 22.29
C VAL A 141 24.49 -2.23 22.37
N GLY A 142 24.02 -1.57 23.43
CA GLY A 142 24.21 -0.14 23.64
C GLY A 142 23.23 0.71 22.84
N GLN A 143 23.71 1.84 22.30
CA GLN A 143 22.86 2.79 21.58
C GLN A 143 22.56 2.31 20.15
N LEU A 144 21.26 2.18 19.85
CA LEU A 144 20.71 1.88 18.54
C LEU A 144 20.12 3.15 17.91
N THR A 145 20.61 3.47 16.72
CA THR A 145 20.09 4.54 15.87
C THR A 145 19.35 3.93 14.69
N PHE A 146 18.02 4.02 14.69
CA PHE A 146 17.22 3.59 13.57
C PHE A 146 17.24 4.66 12.48
N ILE A 147 17.60 4.23 11.29
CA ILE A 147 17.68 5.07 10.11
C ILE A 147 16.69 4.59 9.05
N ARG A 148 16.14 5.54 8.29
CA ARG A 148 15.48 5.27 7.02
C ARG A 148 16.44 5.68 5.91
N VAL A 149 16.93 4.71 5.15
CA VAL A 149 17.72 4.96 3.94
C VAL A 149 16.77 5.37 2.82
N TYR A 150 17.08 6.47 2.13
CA TYR A 150 16.33 6.97 0.97
C TYR A 150 17.04 6.71 -0.35
N SER A 151 18.38 6.77 -0.34
CA SER A 151 19.21 6.58 -1.53
C SER A 151 20.55 5.95 -1.16
N GLY A 152 21.16 5.26 -2.12
CA GLY A 152 22.44 4.58 -1.98
C GLY A 152 22.44 3.39 -1.04
N THR A 153 23.63 2.95 -0.67
CA THR A 153 23.83 1.79 0.21
C THR A 153 24.73 2.14 1.40
N LEU A 154 24.48 1.48 2.54
CA LEU A 154 25.32 1.60 3.74
C LEU A 154 25.87 0.22 4.10
N LYS A 155 27.19 0.08 4.14
CA LYS A 155 27.87 -1.15 4.52
C LYS A 155 28.55 -0.99 5.88
N LYS A 156 28.76 -2.13 6.54
CA LYS A 156 29.44 -2.16 7.84
C LYS A 156 30.88 -1.66 7.67
N GLY A 157 31.23 -0.60 8.40
CA GLY A 157 32.56 0.00 8.40
C GLY A 157 32.70 1.22 7.50
N ASP A 158 31.65 1.61 6.76
CA ASP A 158 31.65 2.84 5.99
C ASP A 158 31.74 4.07 6.92
N ALA A 159 32.45 5.09 6.46
CA ALA A 159 32.47 6.41 7.08
C ALA A 159 31.45 7.30 6.36
N VAL A 160 30.45 7.78 7.11
CA VAL A 160 29.34 8.63 6.63
C VAL A 160 29.33 9.99 7.31
#